data_AF-A0A3P8YX26-F1
#
_entry.id   AF-A0A3P8YX26-F1
#
_cell.length_a   1.000
_cell.length_b   1.000
_cell.length_c   1.000
_cell.angle_alpha   90.00
_cell.angle_beta   90.00
_cell.angle_gamma   90.00
#
_symmetry.space_group_name_H-M   'P 1'
#
loop_
_entity.id
_entity.type
_entity.pdbx_description
1 polymer ?
#
loop_
_entity_poly.entity_id
_entity_poly.type
_entity_poly.pdbx_seq_one_letter_code
_entity_poly.pdbx_strand_id
1 'polypeptide(L)'
;MEPNSTAGGAEQEHHGNYSPNPSVDGAPGKQAVAEALEEVQEELIEHQPLEQEDLNFEKWKPKPKPKRTLHEKAGDIKTYLWNAETREFMGRTGHSWFLIILFYTTLYAFLAAMFGACMWCLMLSISPYHPTHNDRVMPPGMTMSPQLDGHFEIAFNASDRKSWRKYVKLMEEQLRPYNDDIQDQRNIQCQQDVYFIQDDLEESAERKACQFKRSWLGECSGLEDPYFGFSQGKPCILLRMNRILGYFPGQGVPVNVTCGVKKGAPESLGEFQFFPKSIFNLMYYPYYGKLRHVNYTAPVVAVRFNGLQYDTHIVVKCKLNGKGIINDSPTDRFLGSVSFSFDVGA
;
A
#
# COMPACT_ATOMS: atom_id res chain seq x y z
N MET A 1 -28.81 22.07 -62.15
CA MET A 1 -27.49 22.53 -62.61
C MET A 1 -26.45 21.71 -61.86
N GLU A 2 -25.90 20.71 -62.54
CA GLU A 2 -24.50 20.24 -62.40
C GLU A 2 -23.53 21.38 -62.80
N PRO A 3 -22.18 21.21 -62.81
CA PRO A 3 -21.27 20.12 -62.37
C PRO A 3 -20.21 20.62 -61.33
N ASN A 4 -19.32 19.88 -60.64
CA ASN A 4 -18.54 18.62 -60.78
C ASN A 4 -17.00 18.87 -60.98
N SER A 5 -16.18 18.42 -59.98
CA SER A 5 -14.86 17.71 -60.02
C SER A 5 -13.61 18.33 -60.71
N THR A 6 -12.31 17.99 -60.46
CA THR A 6 -11.63 16.77 -59.91
C THR A 6 -10.10 17.02 -59.61
N ALA A 7 -9.49 16.23 -58.70
CA ALA A 7 -8.15 15.54 -58.65
C ALA A 7 -6.81 16.26 -59.02
N GLY A 8 -5.60 15.88 -58.53
CA GLY A 8 -5.11 14.81 -57.64
C GLY A 8 -3.56 14.59 -57.75
N GLY A 9 -2.93 13.95 -56.74
CA GLY A 9 -1.66 13.13 -56.75
C GLY A 9 -0.28 13.83 -56.86
N ALA A 10 0.88 13.37 -56.33
CA ALA A 10 1.39 12.16 -55.64
C ALA A 10 2.80 12.49 -55.01
N GLU A 11 3.23 12.01 -53.82
CA GLU A 11 4.09 10.81 -53.49
C GLU A 11 5.36 10.62 -54.37
N GLN A 12 6.56 10.15 -53.97
CA GLN A 12 7.11 9.41 -52.81
C GLN A 12 8.68 9.40 -52.85
N GLU A 13 9.33 8.81 -51.83
CA GLU A 13 10.77 8.59 -51.55
C GLU A 13 11.58 7.73 -52.56
N HIS A 14 12.94 7.86 -52.58
CA HIS A 14 13.91 6.78 -52.19
C HIS A 14 15.42 7.02 -52.53
N HIS A 15 16.29 6.56 -51.61
CA HIS A 15 17.62 5.92 -51.73
C HIS A 15 18.91 6.63 -52.24
N GLY A 16 19.98 6.53 -51.42
CA GLY A 16 21.13 5.65 -51.76
C GLY A 16 22.56 6.25 -51.91
N ASN A 17 23.39 6.08 -50.87
CA ASN A 17 24.81 5.64 -50.83
C ASN A 17 25.98 6.24 -51.67
N TYR A 18 27.09 6.41 -50.94
CA TYR A 18 28.52 6.16 -51.26
C TYR A 18 29.39 7.27 -51.92
N SER A 19 30.52 7.59 -51.27
CA SER A 19 31.62 8.44 -51.74
C SER A 19 32.39 7.83 -52.92
N PRO A 20 33.15 8.64 -53.68
CA PRO A 20 34.61 8.66 -53.46
C PRO A 20 35.31 10.03 -53.69
N ASN A 21 36.44 10.26 -53.01
CA ASN A 21 37.49 11.26 -53.38
C ASN A 21 38.23 10.81 -54.67
N PRO A 22 39.12 11.58 -55.37
CA PRO A 22 39.99 12.68 -54.89
C PRO A 22 40.30 13.85 -55.89
N SER A 23 41.24 14.73 -55.50
CA SER A 23 42.25 15.46 -56.32
C SER A 23 41.78 16.67 -57.19
N VAL A 24 42.49 17.79 -57.38
CA VAL A 24 43.84 18.27 -57.04
C VAL A 24 43.96 19.78 -57.45
N ASP A 25 44.98 20.48 -56.92
CA ASP A 25 45.69 21.69 -57.40
C ASP A 25 45.35 23.12 -56.93
N GLY A 26 46.40 23.82 -56.46
CA GLY A 26 46.52 25.29 -56.50
C GLY A 26 47.22 25.99 -55.32
N ALA A 27 48.53 25.76 -55.10
CA ALA A 27 49.39 26.49 -54.15
C ALA A 27 49.85 27.88 -54.73
N PRO A 28 50.80 28.67 -54.15
CA PRO A 28 51.46 28.66 -52.83
C PRO A 28 51.66 30.07 -52.17
N GLY A 29 52.18 30.10 -50.94
CA GLY A 29 52.83 31.30 -50.38
C GLY A 29 53.36 31.18 -48.95
N LYS A 30 54.71 31.07 -48.83
CA LYS A 30 55.59 31.35 -47.65
C LYS A 30 55.60 30.22 -46.59
N GLN A 31 56.55 29.27 -46.53
CA GLN A 31 58.02 29.34 -46.52
C GLN A 31 58.58 30.20 -45.35
N ALA A 32 58.86 29.55 -44.22
CA ALA A 32 60.11 29.69 -43.45
C ALA A 32 60.10 28.70 -42.27
N VAL A 33 61.24 28.03 -42.06
CA VAL A 33 61.61 27.20 -40.90
C VAL A 33 61.13 25.73 -40.92
N ALA A 34 61.63 24.95 -41.88
CA ALA A 34 61.78 23.51 -41.73
C ALA A 34 62.87 23.02 -42.69
N GLU A 35 64.11 23.41 -42.43
CA GLU A 35 65.28 22.97 -43.18
C GLU A 35 66.43 22.80 -42.20
N ALA A 36 66.57 21.58 -41.69
CA ALA A 36 67.77 21.05 -41.06
C ALA A 36 67.59 19.52 -40.99
N LEU A 37 67.55 18.92 -42.18
CA LEU A 37 67.63 17.48 -42.36
C LEU A 37 69.01 17.20 -42.97
N GLU A 38 69.73 16.28 -42.32
CA GLU A 38 70.70 15.34 -42.90
C GLU A 38 71.97 15.87 -43.58
N GLU A 39 73.10 15.57 -42.94
CA GLU A 39 74.20 14.70 -43.42
C GLU A 39 75.32 14.85 -42.36
N VAL A 40 75.92 13.83 -41.75
CA VAL A 40 76.84 12.85 -42.32
C VAL A 40 77.17 11.78 -41.25
N GLN A 41 77.40 10.55 -41.75
CA GLN A 41 78.21 9.44 -41.21
C GLN A 41 77.50 8.28 -40.51
N GLU A 42 77.47 7.16 -41.24
CA GLU A 42 77.29 5.78 -40.84
C GLU A 42 78.14 5.37 -39.65
N GLU A 43 77.58 4.57 -38.73
CA GLU A 43 78.35 3.47 -38.13
C GLU A 43 77.45 2.25 -37.80
N LEU A 44 77.88 1.15 -38.40
CA LEU A 44 77.43 -0.23 -38.45
C LEU A 44 77.31 -0.93 -37.08
N ILE A 45 76.16 -1.52 -36.73
CA ILE A 45 76.08 -2.68 -35.80
C ILE A 45 75.03 -3.70 -36.29
N GLU A 46 75.51 -4.93 -36.38
CA GLU A 46 74.99 -6.15 -37.00
C GLU A 46 73.84 -6.81 -36.20
N HIS A 47 72.80 -7.30 -36.87
CA HIS A 47 71.72 -8.10 -36.27
C HIS A 47 72.07 -9.60 -36.29
N GLN A 48 72.22 -10.20 -35.12
CA GLN A 48 72.38 -11.65 -34.93
C GLN A 48 71.00 -12.35 -34.88
N PRO A 49 70.77 -13.47 -35.59
CA PRO A 49 69.47 -14.14 -35.59
C PRO A 49 69.27 -15.02 -34.35
N LEU A 50 68.09 -14.96 -33.73
CA LEU A 50 67.68 -15.80 -32.60
C LEU A 50 67.39 -17.23 -33.08
N GLU A 51 68.12 -18.20 -32.55
CA GLU A 51 67.87 -19.63 -32.73
C GLU A 51 66.59 -20.10 -32.03
N GLN A 52 66.04 -21.16 -32.59
CA GLN A 52 64.70 -21.68 -32.39
C GLN A 52 64.66 -22.69 -31.23
N GLU A 53 64.92 -22.26 -29.98
CA GLU A 53 64.90 -23.14 -28.79
C GLU A 53 63.91 -22.77 -27.66
N ASP A 54 63.03 -21.77 -27.83
CA ASP A 54 62.11 -21.33 -26.76
C ASP A 54 60.67 -21.90 -26.81
N LEU A 55 60.47 -23.05 -27.46
CA LEU A 55 59.18 -23.77 -27.41
C LEU A 55 59.12 -24.81 -26.29
N ASN A 56 59.32 -24.39 -25.04
CA ASN A 56 59.04 -25.25 -23.88
C ASN A 56 57.79 -24.78 -23.11
N PHE A 57 56.63 -25.05 -23.71
CA PHE A 57 55.29 -24.69 -23.21
C PHE A 57 54.85 -25.48 -21.95
N GLU A 58 55.63 -26.45 -21.47
CA GLU A 58 55.29 -27.22 -20.26
C GLU A 58 55.59 -26.48 -18.96
N LYS A 59 56.45 -25.46 -19.00
CA LYS A 59 56.87 -24.67 -17.82
C LYS A 59 55.71 -23.85 -17.21
N TRP A 60 54.66 -23.59 -17.97
CA TRP A 60 53.56 -22.69 -17.59
C TRP A 60 52.28 -23.40 -17.17
N LYS A 61 52.27 -24.73 -17.02
CA LYS A 61 51.10 -25.44 -16.47
C LYS A 61 50.98 -25.15 -14.97
N PRO A 62 49.92 -24.48 -14.48
CA PRO A 62 49.76 -24.23 -13.06
C PRO A 62 49.55 -25.55 -12.32
N LYS A 63 50.40 -25.85 -11.32
CA LYS A 63 50.28 -27.06 -10.50
C LYS A 63 48.94 -27.05 -9.74
N PRO A 64 48.22 -28.19 -9.62
CA PRO A 64 46.97 -28.24 -8.88
C PRO A 64 47.23 -27.98 -7.39
N LYS A 65 46.51 -26.99 -6.81
CA LYS A 65 46.61 -26.67 -5.38
C LYS A 65 46.08 -27.86 -4.55
N PRO A 66 46.79 -28.30 -3.50
CA PRO A 66 46.35 -29.43 -2.68
C PRO A 66 45.00 -29.14 -2.00
N LYS A 67 44.12 -30.15 -1.92
CA LYS A 67 42.82 -30.03 -1.24
C LYS A 67 43.04 -29.94 0.27
N ARG A 68 42.83 -28.75 0.85
CA ARG A 68 42.99 -28.45 2.29
C ARG A 68 42.02 -29.24 3.15
N THR A 69 42.51 -29.73 4.30
CA THR A 69 41.71 -30.48 5.29
C THR A 69 40.74 -29.55 6.05
N LEU A 70 39.63 -30.07 6.58
CA LEU A 70 38.63 -29.27 7.32
C LEU A 70 39.24 -28.59 8.57
N HIS A 71 40.23 -29.23 9.20
CA HIS A 71 40.93 -28.70 10.36
C HIS A 71 41.82 -27.50 10.00
N GLU A 72 42.52 -27.53 8.86
CA GLU A 72 43.27 -26.37 8.35
C GLU A 72 42.33 -25.21 8.02
N LYS A 73 41.16 -25.49 7.42
CA LYS A 73 40.15 -24.45 7.16
C LYS A 73 39.60 -23.82 8.44
N ALA A 74 39.35 -24.62 9.48
CA ALA A 74 38.89 -24.12 10.77
C ALA A 74 39.97 -23.31 11.50
N GLY A 75 41.24 -23.72 11.39
CA GLY A 75 42.40 -22.96 11.85
C GLY A 75 42.55 -21.62 11.13
N ASP A 76 42.44 -21.61 9.80
CA ASP A 76 42.48 -20.41 8.97
C ASP A 76 41.34 -19.43 9.34
N ILE A 77 40.13 -19.93 9.60
CA ILE A 77 38.99 -19.11 10.04
C ILE A 77 39.23 -18.52 11.43
N LYS A 78 39.81 -19.29 12.35
CA LYS A 78 40.14 -18.82 13.71
C LYS A 78 41.21 -17.73 13.67
N THR A 79 42.26 -17.93 12.89
CA THR A 79 43.35 -16.95 12.70
C THR A 79 42.87 -15.72 11.92
N TYR A 80 41.95 -15.89 10.97
CA TYR A 80 41.29 -14.79 10.26
C TYR A 80 40.42 -13.95 11.20
N LEU A 81 39.64 -14.59 12.07
CA LEU A 81 38.77 -13.88 13.02
C LEU A 81 39.61 -13.09 14.05
N TRP A 82 40.66 -13.71 14.58
CA TRP A 82 41.56 -13.06 15.54
C TRP A 82 42.98 -13.60 15.42
N ASN A 83 43.91 -12.73 15.03
CA ASN A 83 45.33 -13.03 15.08
C ASN A 83 45.95 -12.43 16.36
N ALA A 84 46.25 -13.30 17.33
CA ALA A 84 46.79 -12.89 18.63
C ALA A 84 48.24 -12.37 18.54
N GLU A 85 49.00 -12.76 17.51
CA GLU A 85 50.40 -12.35 17.33
C GLU A 85 50.51 -10.93 16.75
N THR A 86 49.66 -10.58 15.77
CA THR A 86 49.64 -9.24 15.15
C THR A 86 48.61 -8.29 15.77
N ARG A 87 47.76 -8.77 16.69
CA ARG A 87 46.60 -8.05 17.27
C ARG A 87 45.65 -7.48 16.20
N GLU A 88 45.39 -8.28 15.16
CA GLU A 88 44.50 -7.93 14.06
C GLU A 88 43.17 -8.69 14.17
N PHE A 89 42.08 -7.97 13.96
CA PHE A 89 40.73 -8.53 13.89
C PHE A 89 40.27 -8.51 12.43
N MET A 90 39.91 -9.68 11.86
CA MET A 90 39.49 -9.80 10.45
C MET A 90 40.47 -9.15 9.44
N GLY A 91 41.77 -9.27 9.71
CA GLY A 91 42.85 -8.77 8.84
C GLY A 91 43.10 -7.26 8.90
N ARG A 92 42.63 -6.55 9.94
CA ARG A 92 42.94 -5.12 10.18
C ARG A 92 43.35 -4.87 11.62
N THR A 93 44.25 -3.91 11.82
CA THR A 93 44.68 -3.46 13.15
C THR A 93 43.55 -2.73 13.88
N GLY A 94 43.54 -2.77 15.22
CA GLY A 94 42.54 -2.05 16.02
C GLY A 94 42.46 -0.54 15.73
N HIS A 95 43.59 0.08 15.37
CA HIS A 95 43.65 1.48 14.94
C HIS A 95 42.91 1.73 13.61
N SER A 96 43.09 0.83 12.63
CA SER A 96 42.35 0.91 11.36
C SER A 96 40.85 0.71 11.59
N TRP A 97 40.46 -0.26 12.43
CA TRP A 97 39.07 -0.46 12.81
C TRP A 97 38.46 0.77 13.49
N PHE A 98 39.17 1.40 14.42
CA PHE A 98 38.71 2.64 15.06
C PHE A 98 38.51 3.76 14.04
N LEU A 99 39.46 3.98 13.13
CA LEU A 99 39.32 5.00 12.08
C LEU A 99 38.14 4.72 11.15
N ILE A 100 37.93 3.46 10.77
CA ILE A 100 36.80 3.04 9.93
C ILE A 100 35.48 3.30 10.66
N ILE A 101 35.38 2.88 11.93
CA ILE A 101 34.17 3.07 12.74
C ILE A 101 33.90 4.56 12.93
N LEU A 102 34.92 5.36 13.25
CA LEU A 102 34.79 6.81 13.41
C LEU A 102 34.33 7.49 12.12
N PHE A 103 34.93 7.11 10.99
CA PHE A 103 34.53 7.59 9.67
C PHE A 103 33.07 7.28 9.37
N TYR A 104 32.66 6.01 9.48
CA TYR A 104 31.28 5.61 9.20
C TYR A 104 30.30 6.22 10.21
N THR A 105 30.66 6.35 11.48
CA THR A 105 29.82 6.99 12.49
C THR A 105 29.55 8.45 12.12
N THR A 106 30.59 9.19 11.74
CA THR A 106 30.46 10.60 11.33
C THR A 106 29.68 10.73 10.03
N LEU A 107 29.97 9.88 9.04
CA LEU A 107 29.28 9.85 7.76
C LEU A 107 27.78 9.56 7.94
N TYR A 108 27.43 8.52 8.67
CA TYR A 108 26.03 8.15 8.91
C TYR A 108 25.31 9.16 9.81
N ALA A 109 26.00 9.81 10.75
CA ALA A 109 25.42 10.91 11.53
C ALA A 109 25.03 12.09 10.62
N PHE A 110 25.90 12.48 9.68
CA PHE A 110 25.59 13.53 8.72
C PHE A 110 24.46 13.14 7.77
N LEU A 111 24.48 11.91 7.24
CA LEU A 111 23.40 11.39 6.40
C LEU A 111 22.06 11.35 7.13
N ALA A 112 22.05 10.91 8.40
CA ALA A 112 20.85 10.90 9.23
C ALA A 112 20.35 12.32 9.53
N ALA A 113 21.24 13.28 9.78
CA ALA A 113 20.87 14.68 9.98
C ALA A 113 20.26 15.29 8.71
N MET A 114 20.86 15.04 7.55
CA MET A 114 20.32 15.50 6.26
C MET A 114 18.94 14.89 5.99
N PHE A 115 18.78 13.59 6.22
CA PHE A 115 17.47 12.92 6.10
C PHE A 115 16.44 13.49 7.08
N GLY A 116 16.83 13.72 8.34
CA GLY A 116 15.99 14.32 9.36
C GLY A 116 15.54 15.73 8.99
N ALA A 117 16.42 16.56 8.43
CA ALA A 117 16.08 17.89 7.94
C ALA A 117 15.11 17.83 6.76
N CYS A 118 15.32 16.93 5.79
CA CYS A 118 14.38 16.71 4.69
C CYS A 118 12.99 16.27 5.19
N MET A 119 12.95 15.34 6.14
CA MET A 119 11.69 14.90 6.77
C MET A 119 11.02 16.03 7.56
N TRP A 120 11.79 16.87 8.26
CA TRP A 120 11.26 18.03 8.96
C TRP A 120 10.61 19.03 8.01
N CYS A 121 11.28 19.38 6.90
CA CYS A 121 10.72 20.24 5.86
C CYS A 121 9.43 19.66 5.25
N LEU A 122 9.38 18.34 5.03
CA LEU A 122 8.17 17.66 4.58
C LEU A 122 7.04 17.76 5.60
N MET A 123 7.32 17.62 6.90
CA MET A 123 6.28 17.76 7.93
C MET A 123 5.74 19.19 8.03
N LEU A 124 6.54 20.21 7.69
CA LEU A 124 6.07 21.60 7.63
C LEU A 124 5.16 21.90 6.44
N SER A 125 5.24 21.13 5.36
CA SER A 125 4.39 21.32 4.16
C SER A 125 3.04 20.62 4.25
N ILE A 126 2.84 19.75 5.26
CA ILE A 126 1.62 18.98 5.46
C ILE A 126 0.79 19.59 6.58
N SER A 127 -0.48 19.86 6.32
CA SER A 127 -1.40 20.30 7.37
C SER A 127 -1.82 19.10 8.26
N PRO A 128 -2.00 19.29 9.57
CA PRO A 128 -2.46 18.21 10.44
C PRO A 128 -3.96 17.93 10.28
N TYR A 129 -4.72 18.86 9.68
CA TYR A 129 -6.19 18.83 9.69
C TYR A 129 -6.80 18.22 8.43
N HIS A 130 -6.11 18.25 7.30
CA HIS A 130 -6.60 17.69 6.05
C HIS A 130 -5.45 17.01 5.27
N PRO A 131 -5.65 15.80 4.72
CA PRO A 131 -4.67 15.18 3.85
C PRO A 131 -4.58 15.94 2.52
N THR A 132 -3.37 16.05 1.97
CA THR A 132 -3.12 16.72 0.68
C THR A 132 -3.77 15.99 -0.50
N HIS A 133 -3.84 14.66 -0.46
CA HIS A 133 -4.40 13.83 -1.52
C HIS A 133 -5.35 12.76 -0.96
N ASN A 134 -6.56 12.65 -1.52
CA ASN A 134 -7.61 11.70 -1.12
C ASN A 134 -7.99 10.69 -2.22
N ASP A 135 -7.34 10.73 -3.38
CA ASP A 135 -7.77 9.98 -4.57
C ASP A 135 -7.68 8.45 -4.38
N ARG A 136 -6.82 7.99 -3.46
CA ARG A 136 -6.66 6.56 -3.16
C ARG A 136 -7.69 5.99 -2.19
N VAL A 137 -8.43 6.84 -1.48
CA VAL A 137 -9.42 6.42 -0.48
C VAL A 137 -10.85 6.57 -0.97
N MET A 138 -11.06 7.28 -2.08
CA MET A 138 -12.36 7.41 -2.73
C MET A 138 -12.48 6.38 -3.86
N PRO A 139 -13.64 5.72 -4.01
CA PRO A 139 -14.88 5.78 -3.19
C PRO A 139 -14.79 5.00 -1.86
N PRO A 140 -15.72 5.22 -0.92
CA PRO A 140 -15.67 4.58 0.39
C PRO A 140 -15.87 3.06 0.33
N GLY A 141 -15.04 2.36 1.10
CA GLY A 141 -15.24 0.95 1.41
C GLY A 141 -16.32 0.71 2.47
N MET A 142 -16.69 -0.55 2.62
CA MET A 142 -17.63 -1.03 3.61
C MET A 142 -16.97 -2.07 4.50
N THR A 143 -17.21 -1.97 5.80
CA THR A 143 -16.71 -2.92 6.80
C THR A 143 -17.88 -3.60 7.49
N MET A 144 -17.69 -4.86 7.87
CA MET A 144 -18.63 -5.61 8.70
C MET A 144 -18.03 -5.96 10.04
N SER A 145 -18.84 -6.17 11.05
CA SER A 145 -18.43 -6.75 12.33
C SER A 145 -19.49 -7.74 12.81
N PRO A 146 -19.10 -8.84 13.47
CA PRO A 146 -17.75 -9.13 13.98
C PRO A 146 -16.83 -9.80 12.93
N GLN A 147 -15.53 -9.48 12.97
CA GLN A 147 -14.47 -10.15 12.20
C GLN A 147 -13.52 -10.85 13.17
N LEU A 148 -13.30 -12.15 12.98
CA LEU A 148 -12.38 -12.93 13.82
C LEU A 148 -11.07 -13.14 13.06
N ASP A 149 -9.95 -12.69 13.66
CA ASP A 149 -8.60 -12.85 13.11
C ASP A 149 -8.42 -12.34 11.65
N GLY A 150 -9.23 -11.35 11.24
CA GLY A 150 -9.21 -10.79 9.89
C GLY A 150 -9.94 -11.62 8.83
N HIS A 151 -10.57 -12.73 9.23
CA HIS A 151 -11.40 -13.55 8.37
C HIS A 151 -12.86 -13.06 8.38
N PHE A 152 -13.47 -13.08 7.20
CA PHE A 152 -14.87 -12.69 6.97
C PHE A 152 -15.78 -13.91 6.96
N GLU A 153 -15.46 -14.90 7.78
CA GLU A 153 -16.15 -16.18 7.87
C GLU A 153 -16.76 -16.29 9.27
N ILE A 154 -18.08 -16.39 9.34
CA ILE A 154 -18.82 -16.44 10.59
C ILE A 154 -19.28 -17.88 10.77
N ALA A 155 -18.42 -18.66 11.41
CA ALA A 155 -18.68 -20.04 11.76
C ALA A 155 -18.98 -20.14 13.26
N PHE A 156 -20.17 -20.62 13.63
CA PHE A 156 -20.52 -20.89 15.02
C PHE A 156 -21.62 -21.95 15.11
N ASN A 157 -21.70 -22.58 16.28
CA ASN A 157 -22.79 -23.49 16.60
C ASN A 157 -23.71 -22.80 17.62
N ALA A 158 -25.01 -22.74 17.37
CA ALA A 158 -25.97 -22.05 18.23
C ALA A 158 -26.02 -22.66 19.65
N SER A 159 -25.99 -24.00 19.73
CA SER A 159 -25.94 -24.76 20.98
C SER A 159 -24.64 -24.56 21.77
N ASP A 160 -23.48 -24.40 21.12
CA ASP A 160 -22.21 -24.20 21.82
C ASP A 160 -21.88 -22.73 22.09
N ARG A 161 -22.07 -22.32 23.36
CA ARG A 161 -21.69 -20.99 23.87
C ARG A 161 -20.23 -20.62 23.63
N LYS A 162 -19.29 -21.57 23.63
CA LYS A 162 -17.86 -21.25 23.46
C LYS A 162 -17.56 -20.78 22.05
N SER A 163 -18.29 -21.28 21.06
CA SER A 163 -18.13 -20.93 19.65
C SER A 163 -18.41 -19.44 19.40
N TRP A 164 -19.55 -18.92 19.89
CA TRP A 164 -20.00 -17.56 19.58
C TRP A 164 -19.62 -16.48 20.59
N ARG A 165 -19.16 -16.86 21.80
CA ARG A 165 -18.76 -15.89 22.83
C ARG A 165 -17.71 -14.87 22.35
N LYS A 166 -16.82 -15.28 21.45
CA LYS A 166 -15.81 -14.38 20.85
C LYS A 166 -16.45 -13.28 20.01
N TYR A 167 -17.42 -13.63 19.16
CA TYR A 167 -18.18 -12.69 18.34
C TYR A 167 -18.95 -11.68 19.20
N VAL A 168 -19.65 -12.17 20.21
CA VAL A 168 -20.40 -11.32 21.16
C VAL A 168 -19.48 -10.33 21.87
N LYS A 169 -18.30 -10.76 22.33
CA LYS A 169 -17.33 -9.87 22.98
C LYS A 169 -16.85 -8.75 22.04
N LEU A 170 -16.57 -9.08 20.77
CA LEU A 170 -16.15 -8.09 19.77
C LEU A 170 -17.26 -7.09 19.46
N MET A 171 -18.50 -7.58 19.32
CA MET A 171 -19.69 -6.74 19.12
C MET A 171 -19.88 -5.75 20.27
N GLU A 172 -19.80 -6.25 21.51
CA GLU A 172 -19.91 -5.41 22.70
C GLU A 172 -18.83 -4.33 22.74
N GLU A 173 -17.56 -4.71 22.52
CA GLU A 173 -16.43 -3.77 22.52
C GLU A 173 -16.59 -2.68 21.45
N GLN A 174 -17.08 -3.05 20.26
CA GLN A 174 -17.36 -2.11 19.19
C GLN A 174 -18.51 -1.16 19.52
N LEU A 175 -19.52 -1.62 20.27
CA LEU A 175 -20.71 -0.83 20.59
C LEU A 175 -20.54 0.08 21.82
N ARG A 176 -19.50 -0.12 22.65
CA ARG A 176 -19.22 0.71 23.83
C ARG A 176 -19.26 2.23 23.57
N PRO A 177 -18.65 2.77 22.50
CA PRO A 177 -18.69 4.22 22.23
C PRO A 177 -20.09 4.75 21.90
N TYR A 178 -21.03 3.86 21.53
CA TYR A 178 -22.39 4.20 21.14
C TYR A 178 -23.39 4.14 22.29
N ASN A 179 -22.95 3.75 23.50
CA ASN A 179 -23.82 3.74 24.68
C ASN A 179 -24.50 5.10 24.86
N ASP A 180 -25.81 5.06 25.11
CA ASP A 180 -26.68 6.24 25.10
C ASP A 180 -26.18 7.33 26.08
N ASP A 181 -25.73 6.94 27.27
CA ASP A 181 -25.19 7.88 28.28
C ASP A 181 -23.96 8.65 27.77
N ILE A 182 -23.06 7.96 27.06
CA ILE A 182 -21.83 8.56 26.53
C ILE A 182 -22.16 9.50 25.37
N GLN A 183 -23.11 9.10 24.52
CA GLN A 183 -23.56 9.87 23.38
C GLN A 183 -24.30 11.14 23.82
N ASP A 184 -25.17 11.04 24.83
CA ASP A 184 -25.95 12.17 25.34
C ASP A 184 -25.06 13.21 26.03
N GLN A 185 -23.94 12.80 26.63
CA GLN A 185 -22.99 13.73 27.27
C GLN A 185 -22.05 14.43 26.27
N ARG A 186 -21.62 13.73 25.21
CA ARG A 186 -20.53 14.21 24.32
C ARG A 186 -21.00 14.81 23.01
N ASN A 187 -22.16 14.38 22.52
CA ASN A 187 -22.63 14.67 21.17
C ASN A 187 -23.96 15.44 21.19
N ILE A 188 -24.32 16.04 20.06
CA ILE A 188 -25.55 16.82 19.92
C ILE A 188 -26.57 16.11 19.04
N GLN A 189 -27.84 16.47 19.20
CA GLN A 189 -28.91 16.02 18.31
C GLN A 189 -28.89 16.83 17.01
N CYS A 190 -28.78 16.12 15.88
CA CYS A 190 -28.72 16.73 14.55
C CYS A 190 -30.03 16.58 13.79
N GLN A 191 -30.23 17.45 12.79
CA GLN A 191 -31.34 17.35 11.86
C GLN A 191 -31.10 16.19 10.88
N GLN A 192 -32.11 15.35 10.69
CA GLN A 192 -32.03 14.21 9.77
C GLN A 192 -32.02 14.66 8.30
N ASP A 193 -31.38 13.86 7.46
CA ASP A 193 -31.38 13.93 5.98
C ASP A 193 -30.73 15.19 5.38
N VAL A 194 -30.00 15.96 6.19
CA VAL A 194 -29.21 17.12 5.75
C VAL A 194 -27.76 16.92 6.17
N TYR A 195 -26.79 17.39 5.38
CA TYR A 195 -25.39 17.37 5.78
C TYR A 195 -25.13 18.28 6.97
N PHE A 196 -24.34 17.81 7.94
CA PHE A 196 -23.96 18.59 9.11
C PHE A 196 -22.65 19.35 8.84
N ILE A 197 -22.78 20.39 8.02
CA ILE A 197 -21.68 21.26 7.62
C ILE A 197 -21.39 22.25 8.74
N GLN A 198 -20.13 22.28 9.18
CA GLN A 198 -19.59 23.19 10.16
C GLN A 198 -18.35 23.82 9.52
N ASP A 199 -18.48 24.67 8.51
CA ASP A 199 -17.32 25.29 7.85
C ASP A 199 -17.04 26.71 8.38
N ASP A 200 -17.99 27.30 9.10
CA ASP A 200 -17.90 28.67 9.64
C ASP A 200 -16.89 28.82 10.80
N LEU A 201 -16.45 27.72 11.42
CA LEU A 201 -15.47 27.78 12.52
C LEU A 201 -14.04 27.71 11.98
N GLU A 202 -13.10 28.32 12.71
CA GLU A 202 -11.66 28.28 12.46
C GLU A 202 -11.15 26.85 12.24
N GLU A 203 -10.11 26.68 11.39
CA GLU A 203 -9.66 25.36 10.99
C GLU A 203 -9.28 24.46 12.18
N SER A 204 -8.68 25.02 13.22
CA SER A 204 -8.27 24.32 14.46
C SER A 204 -9.40 24.05 15.45
N ALA A 205 -10.58 24.65 15.27
CA ALA A 205 -11.69 24.51 16.21
C ALA A 205 -12.25 23.08 16.23
N GLU A 206 -12.62 22.63 17.43
CA GLU A 206 -13.31 21.35 17.62
C GLU A 206 -14.69 21.39 16.95
N ARG A 207 -15.00 20.34 16.19
CA ARG A 207 -16.27 20.16 15.49
C ARG A 207 -17.17 19.26 16.33
N LYS A 208 -18.44 19.64 16.43
CA LYS A 208 -19.45 18.85 17.15
C LYS A 208 -19.81 17.61 16.33
N ALA A 209 -20.13 16.52 17.02
CA ALA A 209 -20.60 15.29 16.41
C ALA A 209 -22.08 15.05 16.67
N CYS A 210 -22.73 14.41 15.70
CA CYS A 210 -24.12 13.97 15.83
C CYS A 210 -24.20 12.69 16.66
N GLN A 211 -25.19 12.62 17.54
CA GLN A 211 -25.47 11.44 18.34
C GLN A 211 -25.84 10.24 17.48
N PHE A 212 -25.30 9.06 17.81
CA PHE A 212 -25.82 7.77 17.35
C PHE A 212 -26.01 6.87 18.56
N LYS A 213 -27.26 6.66 18.96
CA LYS A 213 -27.59 5.88 20.15
C LYS A 213 -27.56 4.39 19.86
N ARG A 214 -27.06 3.61 20.81
CA ARG A 214 -27.01 2.15 20.74
C ARG A 214 -28.42 1.55 20.74
N SER A 215 -29.36 2.18 21.45
CA SER A 215 -30.79 1.80 21.46
C SER A 215 -31.43 1.78 20.06
N TRP A 216 -30.94 2.58 19.11
CA TRP A 216 -31.47 2.60 17.74
C TRP A 216 -31.19 1.32 16.94
N LEU A 217 -30.24 0.49 17.39
CA LEU A 217 -29.98 -0.81 16.78
C LEU A 217 -31.02 -1.88 17.17
N GLY A 218 -32.01 -1.53 17.99
CA GLY A 218 -33.12 -2.41 18.37
C GLY A 218 -32.62 -3.70 19.00
N GLU A 219 -33.07 -4.84 18.47
CA GLU A 219 -32.71 -6.18 18.95
C GLU A 219 -31.22 -6.49 18.79
N CYS A 220 -30.53 -5.83 17.85
CA CYS A 220 -29.08 -5.97 17.64
C CYS A 220 -28.24 -5.01 18.51
N SER A 221 -28.88 -4.26 19.42
CA SER A 221 -28.17 -3.36 20.33
C SER A 221 -27.39 -4.09 21.41
N GLY A 222 -27.76 -5.31 21.79
CA GLY A 222 -27.19 -5.97 22.97
C GLY A 222 -27.82 -5.55 24.30
N LEU A 223 -28.83 -4.67 24.28
CA LEU A 223 -29.56 -4.22 25.48
C LEU A 223 -30.66 -5.21 25.88
N GLU A 224 -31.46 -5.65 24.89
CA GLU A 224 -32.50 -6.66 25.10
C GLU A 224 -31.93 -8.07 25.08
N ASP A 225 -31.13 -8.40 24.06
CA ASP A 225 -30.41 -9.66 23.94
C ASP A 225 -28.88 -9.45 24.03
N PRO A 226 -28.23 -9.78 25.15
CA PRO A 226 -26.78 -9.60 25.31
C PRO A 226 -25.96 -10.51 24.39
N TYR A 227 -26.59 -11.48 23.70
CA TYR A 227 -25.94 -12.41 22.81
C TYR A 227 -26.11 -12.07 21.33
N PHE A 228 -26.71 -10.92 20.98
CA PHE A 228 -26.84 -10.43 19.61
C PHE A 228 -27.43 -11.47 18.62
N GLY A 229 -28.35 -12.31 19.10
CA GLY A 229 -29.03 -13.36 18.34
C GLY A 229 -28.20 -14.62 18.05
N PHE A 230 -26.93 -14.68 18.45
CA PHE A 230 -26.06 -15.85 18.19
C PHE A 230 -26.55 -17.12 18.88
N SER A 231 -27.15 -17.01 20.08
CA SER A 231 -27.70 -18.15 20.83
C SER A 231 -28.92 -18.80 20.14
N GLN A 232 -29.61 -18.04 19.28
CA GLN A 232 -30.81 -18.49 18.58
C GLN A 232 -30.54 -18.89 17.12
N GLY A 233 -29.27 -18.91 16.70
CA GLY A 233 -28.90 -19.11 15.29
C GLY A 233 -29.29 -17.94 14.39
N LYS A 234 -29.61 -16.76 14.95
CA LYS A 234 -30.06 -15.57 14.23
C LYS A 234 -29.09 -14.41 14.41
N PRO A 235 -27.86 -14.49 13.86
CA PRO A 235 -26.80 -13.56 14.18
C PRO A 235 -27.09 -12.13 13.66
N CYS A 236 -26.72 -11.14 14.46
CA CYS A 236 -26.67 -9.74 14.07
C CYS A 236 -25.28 -9.35 13.54
N ILE A 237 -25.23 -8.74 12.35
CA ILE A 237 -24.00 -8.23 11.73
C ILE A 237 -24.08 -6.71 11.65
N LEU A 238 -23.05 -6.03 12.14
CA LEU A 238 -22.93 -4.57 12.08
C LEU A 238 -22.20 -4.17 10.81
N LEU A 239 -22.80 -3.27 10.04
CA LEU A 239 -22.28 -2.73 8.80
C LEU A 239 -21.91 -1.26 8.99
N ARG A 240 -20.71 -0.88 8.57
CA ARG A 240 -20.17 0.47 8.72
C ARG A 240 -19.49 0.93 7.44
N MET A 241 -19.79 2.15 7.02
CA MET A 241 -19.08 2.82 5.93
C MET A 241 -17.75 3.40 6.42
N ASN A 242 -16.70 3.28 5.61
CA ASN A 242 -15.40 3.86 5.92
C ASN A 242 -15.49 5.39 5.96
N ARG A 243 -14.99 5.98 7.04
CA ARG A 243 -14.95 7.44 7.21
C ARG A 243 -13.86 8.03 6.33
N ILE A 244 -14.23 8.98 5.47
CA ILE A 244 -13.31 9.75 4.62
C ILE A 244 -13.49 11.22 4.99
N LEU A 245 -12.36 11.94 5.14
CA LEU A 245 -12.37 13.34 5.51
C LEU A 245 -13.00 14.18 4.39
N GLY A 246 -13.97 15.04 4.73
CA GLY A 246 -14.64 15.93 3.77
C GLY A 246 -15.53 15.23 2.74
N TYR A 247 -15.84 13.93 2.93
CA TYR A 247 -16.61 13.17 1.94
C TYR A 247 -18.13 13.37 2.10
N PHE A 248 -18.81 13.62 0.98
CA PHE A 248 -20.25 13.81 0.87
C PHE A 248 -20.90 12.60 0.17
N PRO A 249 -21.42 11.60 0.91
CA PRO A 249 -22.03 10.42 0.30
C PRO A 249 -23.30 10.76 -0.47
N GLY A 250 -23.48 10.19 -1.66
CA GLY A 250 -24.75 10.18 -2.38
C GLY A 250 -25.23 11.52 -2.95
N GLN A 251 -24.44 12.59 -2.88
CA GLN A 251 -24.75 13.93 -3.42
C GLN A 251 -26.16 14.44 -3.03
N GLY A 252 -26.50 14.38 -1.74
CA GLY A 252 -27.77 14.84 -1.20
C GLY A 252 -28.84 13.74 -1.07
N VAL A 253 -28.56 12.51 -1.50
CA VAL A 253 -29.43 11.35 -1.27
C VAL A 253 -28.77 10.40 -0.26
N PRO A 254 -29.45 10.00 0.83
CA PRO A 254 -28.93 9.02 1.77
C PRO A 254 -28.52 7.71 1.07
N VAL A 255 -27.33 7.20 1.40
CA VAL A 255 -26.82 5.95 0.84
C VAL A 255 -27.57 4.79 1.47
N ASN A 256 -28.12 3.90 0.65
CA ASN A 256 -28.81 2.72 1.13
C ASN A 256 -27.88 1.49 1.17
N VAL A 257 -28.28 0.48 1.92
CA VAL A 257 -27.57 -0.79 2.08
C VAL A 257 -28.48 -1.92 1.64
N THR A 258 -27.98 -2.78 0.78
CA THR A 258 -28.69 -3.98 0.34
C THR A 258 -27.78 -5.19 0.49
N CYS A 259 -28.31 -6.27 1.07
CA CYS A 259 -27.60 -7.54 1.21
C CYS A 259 -28.26 -8.59 0.31
N GLY A 260 -27.47 -9.50 -0.23
CA GLY A 260 -27.95 -10.61 -1.04
C GLY A 260 -26.95 -11.76 -1.11
N VAL A 261 -27.40 -12.92 -1.58
CA VAL A 261 -26.55 -14.11 -1.73
C VAL A 261 -25.63 -13.94 -2.93
N LYS A 262 -24.33 -14.14 -2.71
CA LYS A 262 -23.28 -14.16 -3.75
C LYS A 262 -22.96 -15.60 -4.17
N LYS A 263 -22.91 -16.54 -3.23
CA LYS A 263 -22.72 -17.98 -3.46
C LYS A 263 -23.57 -18.77 -2.47
N GLY A 264 -24.22 -19.83 -2.92
CA GLY A 264 -25.16 -20.65 -2.13
C GLY A 264 -26.58 -20.56 -2.65
N ALA A 265 -27.49 -21.34 -2.06
CA ALA A 265 -28.91 -21.31 -2.43
C ALA A 265 -29.58 -20.03 -1.89
N PRO A 266 -30.36 -19.27 -2.69
CA PRO A 266 -31.01 -18.06 -2.20
C PRO A 266 -31.97 -18.31 -1.03
N GLU A 267 -32.58 -19.50 -0.99
CA GLU A 267 -33.50 -19.94 0.05
C GLU A 267 -32.84 -20.09 1.43
N SER A 268 -31.53 -20.34 1.46
CA SER A 268 -30.77 -20.56 2.70
C SER A 268 -30.47 -19.30 3.51
N LEU A 269 -30.56 -18.11 2.90
CA LEU A 269 -30.40 -16.83 3.61
C LEU A 269 -31.65 -16.46 4.42
N GLY A 270 -32.82 -16.87 3.91
CA GLY A 270 -34.13 -16.53 4.46
C GLY A 270 -34.38 -15.02 4.59
N GLU A 271 -35.31 -14.68 5.48
CA GLU A 271 -35.65 -13.29 5.79
C GLU A 271 -34.61 -12.64 6.71
N PHE A 272 -34.30 -11.37 6.45
CA PHE A 272 -33.41 -10.55 7.26
C PHE A 272 -33.97 -9.13 7.41
N GLN A 273 -33.60 -8.46 8.51
CA GLN A 273 -34.09 -7.13 8.85
C GLN A 273 -32.93 -6.18 9.16
N PHE A 274 -33.10 -4.91 8.78
CA PHE A 274 -32.14 -3.84 9.08
C PHE A 274 -32.59 -3.01 10.29
N PHE A 275 -31.63 -2.61 11.11
CA PHE A 275 -31.84 -1.71 12.24
C PHE A 275 -30.81 -0.56 12.24
N PRO A 276 -31.22 0.70 12.51
CA PRO A 276 -32.62 1.17 12.56
C PRO A 276 -33.30 1.19 11.18
N LYS A 277 -32.53 1.50 10.14
CA LYS A 277 -32.96 1.54 8.74
C LYS A 277 -31.81 1.06 7.86
N SER A 278 -32.10 0.63 6.64
CA SER A 278 -31.09 0.27 5.65
C SER A 278 -30.39 1.48 5.00
N ILE A 279 -30.27 2.61 5.70
CA ILE A 279 -29.71 3.85 5.17
C ILE A 279 -28.68 4.46 6.11
N PHE A 280 -27.66 5.09 5.52
CA PHE A 280 -26.74 5.98 6.23
C PHE A 280 -27.25 7.41 6.10
N ASN A 281 -27.72 7.98 7.21
CA ASN A 281 -28.24 9.34 7.23
C ASN A 281 -27.13 10.38 6.91
N LEU A 282 -27.48 11.40 6.13
CA LEU A 282 -26.56 12.46 5.71
C LEU A 282 -26.03 13.31 6.87
N MET A 283 -26.76 13.37 7.99
CA MET A 283 -26.39 14.18 9.15
C MET A 283 -25.03 13.82 9.78
N TYR A 284 -24.53 12.61 9.54
CA TYR A 284 -23.20 12.21 10.03
C TYR A 284 -22.04 12.69 9.15
N TYR A 285 -22.33 13.31 8.01
CA TYR A 285 -21.36 13.72 7.01
C TYR A 285 -21.41 15.25 6.82
N PRO A 286 -20.27 15.90 6.54
CA PRO A 286 -18.94 15.31 6.30
C PRO A 286 -18.15 15.02 7.59
N TYR A 287 -17.13 14.15 7.49
CA TYR A 287 -16.21 13.89 8.59
C TYR A 287 -15.03 14.87 8.58
N TYR A 288 -14.77 15.54 9.71
CA TYR A 288 -13.75 16.59 9.84
C TYR A 288 -12.36 16.13 10.33
N GLY A 289 -12.12 14.81 10.44
CA GLY A 289 -10.84 14.26 10.89
C GLY A 289 -10.74 14.04 12.39
N LYS A 290 -9.80 13.18 12.82
CA LYS A 290 -9.72 12.70 14.21
C LYS A 290 -9.32 13.81 15.19
N LEU A 291 -8.50 14.75 14.75
CA LEU A 291 -8.02 15.85 15.60
C LEU A 291 -9.11 16.86 15.94
N ARG A 292 -10.04 17.11 15.01
CA ARG A 292 -11.08 18.14 15.16
C ARG A 292 -12.43 17.55 15.55
N HIS A 293 -12.72 16.33 15.10
CA HIS A 293 -13.99 15.67 15.32
C HIS A 293 -13.82 14.55 16.35
N VAL A 294 -13.40 14.92 17.56
CA VAL A 294 -12.88 14.01 18.59
C VAL A 294 -13.93 12.97 19.02
N ASN A 295 -15.17 13.41 19.23
CA ASN A 295 -16.28 12.58 19.68
C ASN A 295 -17.10 11.95 18.55
N TYR A 296 -16.59 11.99 17.31
CA TYR A 296 -17.29 11.43 16.16
C TYR A 296 -17.45 9.92 16.25
N THR A 297 -18.70 9.49 16.28
CA THR A 297 -19.10 8.10 16.08
C THR A 297 -19.71 7.95 14.70
N ALA A 298 -19.16 7.02 13.90
CA ALA A 298 -19.70 6.79 12.56
C ALA A 298 -21.01 6.02 12.64
N PRO A 299 -21.99 6.30 11.78
CA PRO A 299 -23.25 5.58 11.78
C PRO A 299 -23.04 4.10 11.46
N VAL A 300 -23.81 3.25 12.14
CA VAL A 300 -23.79 1.80 11.99
C VAL A 300 -25.17 1.33 11.58
N VAL A 301 -25.24 0.35 10.68
CA VAL A 301 -26.48 -0.34 10.31
C VAL A 301 -26.33 -1.79 10.72
N ALA A 302 -27.22 -2.30 11.56
CA ALA A 302 -27.24 -3.72 11.89
C ALA A 302 -28.14 -4.49 10.91
N VAL A 303 -27.73 -5.71 10.57
CA VAL A 303 -28.53 -6.68 9.81
C VAL A 303 -28.72 -7.92 10.66
N ARG A 304 -29.97 -8.25 10.97
CA ARG A 304 -30.32 -9.48 11.66
C ARG A 304 -30.79 -10.52 10.65
N PHE A 305 -30.15 -11.68 10.64
CA PHE A 305 -30.54 -12.78 9.77
C PHE A 305 -31.48 -13.72 10.55
N ASN A 306 -32.78 -13.71 10.22
CA ASN A 306 -33.81 -14.43 10.97
C ASN A 306 -34.10 -15.82 10.40
N GLY A 307 -33.91 -16.01 9.08
CA GLY A 307 -34.25 -17.22 8.36
C GLY A 307 -33.06 -18.03 7.85
N LEU A 308 -31.89 -17.92 8.51
CA LEU A 308 -30.69 -18.64 8.08
C LEU A 308 -30.88 -20.16 8.24
N GLN A 309 -30.56 -20.94 7.21
CA GLN A 309 -30.58 -22.40 7.30
C GLN A 309 -29.32 -22.94 7.99
N TYR A 310 -29.52 -23.85 8.95
CA TYR A 310 -28.44 -24.54 9.66
C TYR A 310 -27.66 -25.48 8.72
N ASP A 311 -26.39 -25.70 9.05
CA ASP A 311 -25.47 -26.64 8.38
C ASP A 311 -25.29 -26.35 6.88
N THR A 312 -25.47 -25.09 6.47
CA THR A 312 -25.25 -24.63 5.09
C THR A 312 -24.17 -23.56 5.03
N HIS A 313 -23.23 -23.71 4.09
CA HIS A 313 -22.22 -22.70 3.80
C HIS A 313 -22.75 -21.71 2.76
N ILE A 314 -23.00 -20.47 3.19
CA ILE A 314 -23.55 -19.42 2.32
C ILE A 314 -22.64 -18.20 2.33
N VAL A 315 -22.53 -17.51 1.19
CA VAL A 315 -21.74 -16.27 1.08
C VAL A 315 -22.68 -15.13 0.76
N VAL A 316 -22.74 -14.15 1.66
CA VAL A 316 -23.58 -12.95 1.55
C VAL A 316 -22.71 -11.78 1.11
N LYS A 317 -23.20 -10.98 0.15
CA LYS A 317 -22.62 -9.70 -0.25
C LYS A 317 -23.58 -8.58 0.13
N CYS A 318 -23.13 -7.69 1.01
CA CYS A 318 -23.80 -6.43 1.29
C CYS A 318 -23.13 -5.32 0.49
N LYS A 319 -23.92 -4.47 -0.16
CA LYS A 319 -23.46 -3.36 -1.01
C LYS A 319 -24.11 -2.06 -0.58
N LEU A 320 -23.36 -0.97 -0.73
CA LEU A 320 -23.82 0.40 -0.58
C LEU A 320 -24.36 0.87 -1.94
N ASN A 321 -25.59 1.38 -2.01
CA ASN A 321 -26.07 2.01 -3.25
C ASN A 321 -26.29 3.51 -3.02
N GLY A 322 -25.69 4.29 -3.91
CA GLY A 322 -25.69 5.74 -3.87
C GLY A 322 -24.84 6.30 -5.00
N LYS A 323 -25.07 7.57 -5.34
CA LYS A 323 -24.31 8.23 -6.39
C LYS A 323 -22.84 8.39 -5.97
N GLY A 324 -21.92 8.01 -6.86
CA GLY A 324 -20.48 8.05 -6.60
C GLY A 324 -19.90 6.83 -5.87
N ILE A 325 -20.72 5.83 -5.55
CA ILE A 325 -20.26 4.57 -4.95
C ILE A 325 -20.05 3.53 -6.05
N ILE A 326 -18.91 2.86 -6.00
CA ILE A 326 -18.55 1.78 -6.94
C ILE A 326 -18.59 0.47 -6.16
N ASN A 327 -19.25 -0.57 -6.69
CA ASN A 327 -19.39 -1.87 -6.03
C ASN A 327 -18.74 -3.03 -6.78
N ASP A 328 -18.24 -2.76 -7.98
CA ASP A 328 -17.79 -3.74 -8.97
C ASP A 328 -16.31 -3.58 -9.29
N SER A 329 -15.50 -3.24 -8.28
CA SER A 329 -14.05 -3.18 -8.43
C SER A 329 -13.46 -4.60 -8.52
N PRO A 330 -12.67 -4.93 -9.55
CA PRO A 330 -12.01 -6.24 -9.65
C PRO A 330 -10.80 -6.36 -8.71
N THR A 331 -10.21 -5.22 -8.33
CA THR A 331 -9.00 -5.17 -7.49
C THR A 331 -9.34 -5.13 -6.00
N ASP A 332 -10.43 -4.46 -5.62
CA ASP A 332 -10.83 -4.28 -4.24
C ASP A 332 -12.26 -4.81 -3.98
N ARG A 333 -12.32 -5.93 -3.25
CA ARG A 333 -13.58 -6.58 -2.84
C ARG A 333 -14.35 -5.84 -1.76
N PHE A 334 -13.73 -4.88 -1.07
CA PHE A 334 -14.30 -4.12 0.05
C PHE A 334 -14.80 -2.73 -0.37
N LEU A 335 -14.54 -2.35 -1.61
CA LEU A 335 -14.90 -1.07 -2.18
C LEU A 335 -16.41 -1.07 -2.47
N GLY A 336 -17.15 -0.19 -1.78
CA GLY A 336 -18.61 -0.09 -1.80
C GLY A 336 -19.39 -1.31 -1.31
N SER A 337 -18.76 -2.45 -1.07
CA SER A 337 -19.43 -3.69 -0.67
C SER A 337 -18.57 -4.54 0.24
N VAL A 338 -19.17 -5.45 1.00
CA VAL A 338 -18.48 -6.42 1.84
C VAL A 338 -19.09 -7.80 1.61
N SER A 339 -18.23 -8.80 1.43
CA SER A 339 -18.66 -10.20 1.29
C SER A 339 -18.18 -11.00 2.50
N PHE A 340 -19.07 -11.79 3.09
CA PHE A 340 -18.76 -12.66 4.22
C PHE A 340 -19.53 -13.98 4.11
N SER A 341 -19.03 -15.04 4.73
CA SER A 341 -19.67 -16.34 4.75
C SER A 341 -20.29 -16.66 6.09
N PHE A 342 -21.34 -17.48 6.07
CA PHE A 342 -21.93 -18.09 7.25
C PHE A 342 -21.77 -19.61 7.17
N ASP A 343 -21.47 -20.18 8.33
CA ASP A 343 -21.53 -21.60 8.61
C ASP A 343 -22.12 -21.77 10.02
N VAL A 344 -23.45 -21.94 10.07
CA VAL A 344 -24.20 -21.95 11.34
C VAL A 344 -24.63 -23.36 11.65
N GLY A 345 -24.00 -23.96 12.66
CA GLY A 345 -24.40 -25.27 13.21
C GLY A 345 -25.54 -25.15 14.21
N ALA A 346 -26.34 -26.20 14.32
CA ALA A 346 -27.41 -26.33 15.32
C ALA A 346 -26.88 -26.63 16.73
#